data_AF-C7LQN0-F1
#
_entry.id   AF-C7LQN0-F1
#
_cell.length_a   1.000
_cell.length_b   1.000
_cell.length_c   1.000
_cell.angle_alpha   90.00
_cell.angle_beta   90.00
_cell.angle_gamma   90.00
#
_symmetry.space_group_name_H-M   'P 1'
#
loop_
_entity.id
_entity.type
_entity.pdbx_description
1 polymer ?
#
loop_
_entity_poly.entity_id
_entity_poly.type
_entity_poly.pdbx_seq_one_letter_code
_entity_poly.pdbx_strand_id
1 'polypeptide(L)'
;MNPQISYWILTASTLMEILLIVLAFFFYSKLKKSELLVRSLQDRQEEFLQKLDMNARLEKEIIGTFTKRQEELTALEEKLHYRAVEMRRLLEQAENFTKSPQFLRQTILSGFKRGQSAEALAQSTGLSVDEVELILDQPKI
;
A
#
# COMPACT_ATOMS: atom_id res chain seq x y z
N MET A 1 -65.85 -71.06 -15.73
CA MET A 1 -65.25 -69.71 -15.71
C MET A 1 -65.37 -69.13 -17.12
N ASN A 2 -66.03 -67.99 -17.32
CA ASN A 2 -66.23 -67.46 -18.67
C ASN A 2 -64.86 -67.06 -19.28
N PRO A 3 -64.48 -67.60 -20.44
CA PRO A 3 -63.15 -67.36 -21.03
C PRO A 3 -62.91 -65.87 -21.30
N GLN A 4 -63.95 -65.10 -21.64
CA GLN A 4 -63.85 -63.66 -21.81
C GLN A 4 -63.43 -62.93 -20.52
N ILE A 5 -63.94 -63.34 -19.36
CA ILE A 5 -63.60 -62.70 -18.07
C ILE A 5 -62.11 -62.94 -17.75
N SER A 6 -61.58 -64.11 -18.08
CA SER A 6 -60.16 -64.44 -17.88
C SER A 6 -59.23 -63.57 -18.74
N TYR A 7 -59.59 -63.29 -19.99
CA TYR A 7 -58.79 -62.42 -20.86
C TYR A 7 -58.75 -60.97 -20.34
N TRP A 8 -59.89 -60.43 -19.89
CA TRP A 8 -59.94 -59.08 -19.32
C TRP A 8 -59.08 -58.95 -18.05
N ILE A 9 -59.09 -59.96 -17.18
CA ILE A 9 -58.26 -59.97 -15.95
C ILE A 9 -56.77 -60.01 -16.32
N LEU A 10 -56.38 -60.87 -17.27
CA LEU A 10 -54.99 -60.95 -17.73
C LEU A 10 -54.53 -59.61 -18.33
N THR A 11 -55.32 -59.01 -19.22
CA THR A 11 -54.99 -57.72 -19.82
C THR A 11 -54.88 -56.61 -18.78
N ALA A 12 -55.81 -56.53 -17.82
CA ALA A 12 -55.75 -55.54 -16.75
C ALA A 12 -54.52 -55.73 -15.84
N SER A 13 -54.17 -56.98 -15.52
CA SER A 13 -52.98 -57.31 -14.73
C SER A 13 -51.70 -56.86 -15.43
N THR A 14 -51.56 -57.17 -16.73
CA THR A 14 -50.38 -56.76 -17.52
C THR A 14 -50.31 -55.24 -17.66
N LEU A 15 -51.44 -54.55 -17.84
CA LEU A 15 -51.48 -53.09 -17.88
C LEU A 15 -51.02 -52.46 -16.56
N MET A 16 -51.45 -53.05 -15.44
CA MET A 16 -51.03 -52.62 -14.11
C MET A 16 -49.54 -52.88 -13.88
N GLU A 17 -49.01 -54.03 -14.29
CA GLU A 17 -47.57 -54.32 -14.21
C GLU A 17 -46.74 -53.32 -15.02
N ILE A 18 -47.14 -53.01 -16.26
CA ILE A 18 -46.46 -52.02 -17.09
C ILE A 18 -46.49 -50.64 -16.41
N LEU A 19 -47.63 -50.25 -15.86
CA LEU A 19 -47.79 -48.98 -15.15
C LEU A 19 -46.84 -48.90 -13.94
N LEU A 20 -46.74 -49.97 -13.15
CA LEU A 20 -45.83 -50.04 -12.01
C LEU A 20 -44.36 -49.93 -12.43
N ILE A 21 -43.96 -50.59 -13.53
CA ILE A 21 -42.59 -50.50 -14.05
C ILE A 21 -42.26 -49.06 -14.49
N VAL A 22 -43.17 -48.42 -15.22
CA VAL A 22 -43.00 -47.03 -15.66
C VAL A 22 -42.88 -46.09 -14.46
N LEU A 23 -43.75 -46.27 -13.46
CA LEU A 23 -43.72 -45.49 -12.24
C LEU A 23 -42.39 -45.67 -11.49
N ALA A 24 -41.94 -46.91 -11.31
CA ALA A 24 -40.66 -47.23 -10.66
C ALA A 24 -39.48 -46.58 -11.40
N PHE A 25 -39.47 -46.65 -12.74
CA PHE A 25 -38.43 -46.02 -13.56
C PHE A 25 -38.43 -44.49 -13.42
N PHE A 26 -39.61 -43.87 -13.40
CA PHE A 26 -39.77 -42.44 -13.18
C PHE A 26 -39.24 -42.02 -11.81
N PHE A 27 -39.63 -42.73 -10.75
CA PHE A 27 -39.15 -42.46 -9.39
C PHE A 27 -37.64 -42.63 -9.27
N TYR A 28 -37.08 -43.70 -9.83
CA TYR A 28 -35.63 -43.94 -9.85
C TYR A 28 -34.87 -42.80 -10.55
N SER A 29 -35.36 -42.37 -11.72
CA SER A 29 -34.75 -41.28 -12.48
C SER A 29 -34.82 -39.95 -11.74
N LYS A 30 -35.95 -39.65 -11.09
CA LYS A 30 -36.13 -38.45 -10.28
C LYS A 30 -35.19 -38.44 -9.07
N LEU A 31 -35.06 -39.58 -8.38
CA LEU A 31 -34.18 -39.72 -7.21
C LEU A 31 -32.71 -39.51 -7.60
N LYS A 32 -32.25 -40.17 -8.66
CA LYS A 32 -30.88 -40.05 -9.15
C LYS A 32 -30.54 -38.61 -9.57
N LYS A 33 -31.47 -37.89 -10.22
CA LYS A 33 -31.29 -36.47 -10.56
C LYS A 33 -31.18 -35.60 -9.30
N SER A 34 -32.00 -35.88 -8.29
CA SER A 34 -31.98 -35.16 -7.02
C SER A 34 -30.65 -35.33 -6.27
N GLU A 35 -30.12 -36.55 -6.23
CA GLU A 35 -28.84 -36.84 -5.58
C GLU A 35 -27.67 -36.12 -6.27
N LEU A 36 -27.64 -36.13 -7.60
CA LEU A 36 -26.60 -35.44 -8.37
C LEU A 36 -26.63 -33.92 -8.16
N LEU A 37 -27.82 -33.32 -8.12
CA LEU A 37 -27.98 -31.89 -7.85
C LEU A 37 -27.48 -31.55 -6.44
N VAL A 38 -27.89 -32.30 -5.41
CA VAL A 38 -27.45 -32.06 -4.02
C VAL A 38 -25.93 -32.17 -3.90
N ARG A 39 -25.32 -33.20 -4.50
CA ARG A 39 -23.85 -33.34 -4.50
C ARG A 39 -23.16 -32.16 -5.17
N SER A 40 -23.63 -31.74 -6.35
CA SER A 40 -23.05 -30.59 -7.04
C SER A 40 -23.17 -29.27 -6.27
N LEU A 41 -24.22 -29.12 -5.46
CA LEU A 41 -24.40 -27.94 -4.60
C LEU A 41 -23.46 -28.00 -3.38
N GLN A 42 -23.27 -29.18 -2.80
CA GLN A 42 -22.33 -29.40 -1.71
C GLN A 42 -20.90 -29.10 -2.16
N ASP A 43 -20.47 -29.63 -3.31
CA ASP A 43 -19.12 -29.39 -3.86
C ASP A 43 -18.89 -27.88 -4.10
N ARG A 44 -19.89 -27.17 -4.64
CA ARG A 44 -19.82 -25.72 -4.85
C ARG A 44 -19.76 -24.93 -3.54
N GLN A 45 -20.51 -25.37 -2.52
CA GLN A 45 -20.48 -24.73 -1.21
C GLN A 45 -19.12 -24.91 -0.54
N GLU A 46 -18.53 -26.09 -0.65
CA GLU A 46 -17.20 -26.38 -0.10
C GLU A 46 -16.12 -25.53 -0.79
N GLU A 47 -16.15 -25.45 -2.13
CA GLU A 47 -15.25 -24.57 -2.89
C GLU A 47 -15.42 -23.09 -2.49
N PHE A 48 -16.66 -22.64 -2.32
CA PHE A 48 -16.95 -21.26 -1.90
C PHE A 48 -16.45 -20.97 -0.48
N LEU A 49 -16.66 -21.89 0.46
CA LEU A 49 -16.16 -21.77 1.84
C LEU A 49 -14.64 -21.74 1.89
N GLN A 50 -13.96 -22.55 1.08
CA GLN A 50 -12.50 -22.54 0.98
C GLN A 50 -11.97 -21.19 0.47
N LYS A 51 -12.60 -20.61 -0.56
CA LYS A 51 -12.25 -19.28 -1.06
C LYS A 51 -12.49 -18.20 -0.01
N LEU A 52 -13.57 -18.30 0.76
CA LEU A 52 -13.90 -17.35 1.82
C LEU A 52 -12.88 -17.41 2.97
N ASP A 53 -12.49 -18.61 3.41
CA ASP A 53 -11.44 -18.78 4.43
C ASP A 53 -10.09 -18.22 3.94
N MET A 54 -9.71 -18.49 2.68
CA MET A 54 -8.49 -17.95 2.10
C MET A 54 -8.51 -16.41 2.05
N ASN A 55 -9.62 -15.82 1.62
CA ASN A 55 -9.78 -14.37 1.57
C ASN A 55 -9.73 -13.74 2.97
N ALA A 56 -10.38 -14.35 3.96
CA ALA A 56 -10.36 -13.86 5.34
C ALA A 56 -8.93 -13.92 5.94
N ARG A 57 -8.15 -14.96 5.60
CA ARG A 57 -6.73 -15.05 6.00
C ARG A 57 -5.90 -13.95 5.36
N LEU A 58 -6.07 -13.71 4.05
CA LEU A 58 -5.38 -12.65 3.33
C LEU A 58 -5.73 -11.27 3.89
N GLU A 59 -7.01 -11.00 4.14
CA GLU A 59 -7.47 -9.75 4.74
C GLU A 59 -6.79 -9.51 6.10
N LYS A 60 -6.72 -10.55 6.94
CA LYS A 60 -6.06 -10.46 8.25
C LYS A 60 -4.55 -10.17 8.12
N GLU A 61 -3.86 -10.82 7.18
CA GLU A 61 -2.44 -10.59 6.92
C GLU A 61 -2.18 -9.17 6.38
N ILE A 62 -3.04 -8.71 5.47
CA ILE A 62 -2.99 -7.39 4.87
C ILE A 62 -3.20 -6.31 5.94
N ILE A 63 -4.25 -6.42 6.75
CA ILE A 63 -4.56 -5.47 7.83
C ILE A 63 -3.41 -5.42 8.85
N GLY A 64 -2.87 -6.58 9.25
CA GLY A 64 -1.75 -6.63 10.18
C GLY A 64 -0.50 -5.91 9.64
N THR A 65 -0.22 -6.05 8.35
CA THR A 65 0.93 -5.38 7.70
C THR A 65 0.68 -3.88 7.52
N PHE A 66 -0.55 -3.46 7.23
CA PHE A 66 -0.90 -2.06 7.07
C PHE A 66 -0.73 -1.26 8.35
N THR A 67 -1.21 -1.76 9.49
CA THR A 67 -1.05 -1.05 10.78
C THR A 67 0.42 -0.81 11.11
N LYS A 68 1.25 -1.86 10.94
CA LYS A 68 2.70 -1.75 11.17
C LYS A 68 3.36 -0.74 10.23
N ARG A 69 3.02 -0.76 8.94
CA ARG A 69 3.56 0.22 7.97
C ARG A 69 3.09 1.63 8.27
N GLN A 70 1.86 1.81 8.74
CA GLN A 70 1.36 3.14 9.10
C GLN A 70 2.14 3.72 10.29
N GLU A 71 2.42 2.90 11.30
CA GLU A 71 3.25 3.29 12.44
C GLU A 71 4.69 3.63 12.01
N GLU A 72 5.30 2.80 11.15
CA GLU A 72 6.63 3.05 10.59
C GLU A 72 6.66 4.36 9.76
N LEU A 73 5.62 4.62 8.96
CA LEU A 73 5.51 5.84 8.16
C LEU A 73 5.34 7.08 9.03
N THR A 74 4.51 7.03 10.07
CA THR A 74 4.35 8.14 11.01
C THR A 74 5.65 8.43 11.77
N ALA A 75 6.37 7.40 12.22
CA ALA A 75 7.67 7.56 12.86
C ALA A 75 8.73 8.13 11.91
N LEU A 76 8.67 7.79 10.61
CA LEU A 76 9.57 8.33 9.59
C LEU A 76 9.24 9.80 9.30
N GLU A 77 7.96 10.15 9.23
CA GLU A 77 7.50 11.53 9.03
C GLU A 77 7.98 12.45 10.16
N GLU A 78 7.86 12.01 11.41
CA GLU A 78 8.35 12.76 12.57
C GLU A 78 9.87 13.01 12.48
N LYS A 79 10.64 11.99 12.11
CA LYS A 79 12.10 12.12 11.90
C LYS A 79 12.44 13.09 10.77
N LEU A 80 11.72 13.01 9.65
CA LEU A 80 11.91 13.92 8.52
C LEU A 80 11.58 15.36 8.91
N HIS A 81 10.49 15.56 9.66
CA HIS A 81 10.11 16.88 10.14
C HIS A 81 11.18 17.44 11.10
N TYR A 82 11.67 16.64 12.04
CA TYR A 82 12.75 17.06 12.94
C TYR A 82 13.99 17.49 12.15
N ARG A 83 14.42 16.65 11.18
CA ARG A 83 15.59 16.94 10.33
C ARG A 83 15.40 18.19 9.48
N ALA A 84 14.20 18.41 8.94
CA ALA A 84 13.89 19.60 8.17
C ALA A 84 13.98 20.87 9.03
N VAL A 85 13.47 20.83 10.26
CA VAL A 85 13.57 21.94 11.21
C VAL A 85 15.02 22.20 11.63
N GLU A 86 15.77 21.14 11.93
CA GLU A 86 17.19 21.23 12.27
C GLU A 86 18.00 21.86 11.12
N MET A 87 17.78 21.41 9.88
CA MET A 87 18.44 21.98 8.70
C MET A 87 18.09 23.46 8.49
N ARG A 88 16.83 23.84 8.68
CA ARG A 88 16.42 25.26 8.62
C ARG A 88 17.15 26.09 9.67
N ARG A 89 17.24 25.59 10.91
CA ARG A 89 17.97 26.27 11.98
C ARG A 89 19.46 26.43 11.66
N LEU A 90 20.10 25.39 11.13
CA LEU A 90 21.49 25.45 10.71
C LEU A 90 21.71 26.44 9.55
N LEU A 91 20.78 26.49 8.60
CA LEU A 91 20.79 27.49 7.52
C LEU A 91 20.69 28.92 8.05
N GLU A 92 19.75 29.19 8.95
CA GLU A 92 19.63 30.50 9.60
C GLU A 92 20.91 30.89 10.36
N GLN A 93 21.53 29.93 11.06
CA GLN A 93 22.80 30.17 11.75
C GLN A 93 23.93 30.49 10.77
N ALA A 94 24.02 29.76 9.65
CA ALA A 94 25.02 30.01 8.62
C ALA A 94 24.79 31.37 7.93
N GLU A 95 23.54 31.74 7.66
CA GLU A 95 23.19 33.03 7.06
C GLU A 95 23.52 34.20 8.00
N ASN A 96 23.17 34.08 9.29
CA ASN A 96 23.52 35.06 10.32
C ASN A 96 25.04 35.18 10.51
N PHE A 97 25.77 34.06 10.43
CA PHE A 97 27.23 34.07 10.50
C PHE A 97 27.85 34.75 9.26
N THR A 98 27.34 34.46 8.07
CA THR A 98 27.81 35.06 6.81
C THR A 98 27.56 36.58 6.78
N LYS A 99 26.45 37.04 7.37
CA LYS A 99 26.14 38.47 7.54
C LYS A 99 26.87 39.12 8.72
N SER A 100 27.64 38.36 9.51
CA SER A 100 28.33 38.92 10.67
C SER A 100 29.53 39.79 10.24
N PRO A 101 29.74 40.96 10.87
CA PRO A 101 30.87 41.84 10.56
C PRO A 101 32.24 41.18 10.76
N GLN A 102 32.33 40.22 11.69
CA GLN A 102 33.55 39.49 11.97
C GLN A 102 33.93 38.54 10.81
N PHE A 103 32.94 37.88 10.19
CA PHE A 103 33.16 37.03 9.03
C PHE A 103 33.60 37.82 7.79
N LEU A 104 32.96 38.97 7.54
CA LEU A 104 33.36 39.90 6.47
C LEU A 104 34.81 40.37 6.67
N ARG A 105 35.16 40.81 7.89
CA ARG A 105 36.53 41.20 8.25
C ARG A 105 37.54 40.06 8.04
N GLN A 106 37.20 38.85 8.48
CA GLN A 106 38.07 37.69 8.32
C GLN A 106 38.24 37.27 6.85
N THR A 107 37.17 37.38 6.06
CA THR A 107 37.19 37.11 4.61
C THR A 107 38.13 38.10 3.91
N ILE A 108 37.99 39.40 4.18
CA ILE A 108 38.86 40.47 3.65
C ILE A 108 40.33 40.24 4.04
N LEU A 109 40.60 40.00 5.33
CA LEU A 109 41.97 39.75 5.83
C LEU A 109 42.59 38.49 5.22
N SER A 110 41.80 37.45 4.99
CA SER A 110 42.28 36.19 4.39
C SER A 110 42.52 36.31 2.88
N GLY A 111 41.68 37.06 2.16
CA GLY A 111 41.83 37.32 0.73
C GLY A 111 43.02 38.24 0.44
N PHE A 112 43.24 39.25 1.28
CA PHE A 112 44.43 40.11 1.20
C PHE A 112 45.73 39.32 1.45
N LYS A 113 45.74 38.43 2.45
CA LYS A 113 46.86 37.49 2.69
C LYS A 113 47.13 36.53 1.52
N ARG A 114 46.13 36.26 0.69
CA ARG A 114 46.23 35.43 -0.53
C ARG A 114 46.65 36.25 -1.77
N GLY A 115 46.87 37.56 -1.62
CA GLY A 115 47.34 38.44 -2.70
C GLY A 115 46.25 39.10 -3.53
N GLN A 116 44.98 39.10 -3.08
CA GLN A 116 43.90 39.82 -3.77
C GLN A 116 43.99 41.33 -3.52
N SER A 117 43.75 42.14 -4.56
CA SER A 117 43.72 43.61 -4.44
C SER A 117 42.49 44.10 -3.66
N ALA A 118 42.60 45.26 -3.03
CA ALA A 118 41.51 45.87 -2.26
C ALA A 118 40.25 46.10 -3.12
N GLU A 119 40.42 46.46 -4.39
CA GLU A 119 39.33 46.61 -5.37
C GLU A 119 38.58 45.29 -5.65
N ALA A 120 39.32 44.18 -5.79
CA ALA A 120 38.72 42.86 -6.01
C ALA A 120 37.96 42.35 -4.78
N LEU A 121 38.47 42.66 -3.59
CA LEU A 121 37.82 42.33 -2.32
C LEU A 121 36.54 43.15 -2.12
N ALA A 122 36.59 44.46 -2.35
CA ALA A 122 35.45 45.38 -2.32
C ALA A 122 34.30 44.92 -3.23
N GLN A 123 34.64 44.50 -4.46
CA GLN A 123 33.67 44.01 -5.43
C GLN A 123 33.02 42.68 -5.02
N SER A 124 33.74 41.81 -4.30
CA SER A 124 33.24 40.51 -3.84
C SER A 124 32.43 40.56 -2.54
N THR A 125 32.71 41.52 -1.67
CA THR A 125 32.02 41.69 -0.37
C THR A 125 30.93 42.76 -0.39
N GLY A 126 30.82 43.54 -1.48
CA GLY A 126 29.83 44.62 -1.63
C GLY A 126 30.13 45.86 -0.78
N LEU A 127 31.40 46.09 -0.43
CA LEU A 127 31.88 47.24 0.35
C LEU A 127 32.61 48.23 -0.57
N SER A 128 32.76 49.49 -0.15
CA SER A 128 33.59 50.44 -0.88
C SER A 128 35.09 50.16 -0.70
N VAL A 129 35.90 50.61 -1.66
CA VAL A 129 37.37 50.39 -1.62
C VAL A 129 37.98 51.02 -0.36
N ASP A 130 37.55 52.22 -0.01
CA ASP A 130 37.99 52.95 1.19
C ASP A 130 37.64 52.21 2.50
N GLU A 131 36.46 51.57 2.57
CA GLU A 131 36.06 50.77 3.73
C GLU A 131 36.89 49.50 3.89
N VAL A 132 37.29 48.87 2.78
CA VAL A 132 38.16 47.70 2.79
C VAL A 132 39.57 48.06 3.26
N GLU A 133 40.13 49.18 2.80
CA GLU A 133 41.42 49.70 3.26
C GLU A 133 41.39 50.06 4.76
N LEU A 134 40.32 50.70 5.22
CA LEU A 134 40.14 51.01 6.64
C LEU A 134 40.15 49.75 7.54
N ILE A 135 39.56 48.64 7.06
CA ILE A 135 39.54 47.37 7.79
C ILE A 135 40.92 46.67 7.80
N LEU A 136 41.71 46.86 6.75
CA LEU A 136 43.08 46.33 6.63
C LEU A 136 44.06 47.09 7.54
N ASP A 137 43.86 48.40 7.69
CA ASP A 137 44.68 49.28 8.55
C ASP A 137 44.33 49.18 10.04
N GLN A 138 43.17 48.62 10.39
CA GLN A 138 42.81 48.41 11.80
C GLN A 138 43.68 47.32 12.45
N PRO A 139 44.35 47.61 13.58
CA PRO A 139 45.19 46.64 14.27
C PRO A 139 44.36 45.44 14.76
N LYS A 140 44.95 44.25 14.66
CA LYS A 140 44.37 43.01 15.19
C LYS A 140 44.29 43.12 16.71
N ILE A 141 43.08 43.03 17.26
CA ILE A 141 42.86 42.68 18.66
C ILE A 141 42.96 41.16 18.76
#